data_AF-A0A3D3KZI4-F1
#
_entry.id   AF-A0A3D3KZI4-F1
#
_cell.length_a   1.000
_cell.length_b   1.000
_cell.length_c   1.000
_cell.angle_alpha   90.00
_cell.angle_beta   90.00
_cell.angle_gamma   90.00
#
_symmetry.space_group_name_H-M   'P 1'
#
loop_
_entity.id
_entity.type
_entity.pdbx_description
1 polymer ?
#
loop_
_entity_poly.entity_id
_entity_poly.type
_entity_poly.pdbx_seq_one_letter_code
_entity_poly.pdbx_strand_id
1 'polypeptide(L)' 'MDPTTMYTAIAVAVLLLILLKMSIRIVRQYEQGVLFRLGRVIGVRMPGLRFIIPVIDRLPLVSLRIVTMPIQSQGI' A
#
# COMPACT_ATOMS: atom_id res chain seq x y z
N MET A 1 11.79 12.25 -35.77
CA MET A 1 11.57 11.33 -34.63
C MET A 1 11.23 9.99 -35.23
N ASP A 2 12.13 9.02 -35.11
CA ASP A 2 11.90 7.70 -35.67
C ASP A 2 10.71 7.05 -34.96
N PRO A 3 9.82 6.35 -35.65
CA PRO A 3 8.60 5.78 -35.05
C PRO A 3 8.88 4.95 -33.78
N THR A 4 10.02 4.26 -33.74
CA THR A 4 10.51 3.49 -32.58
C THR A 4 10.75 4.35 -31.33
N THR A 5 11.31 5.56 -31.50
CA THR A 5 11.54 6.51 -30.40
C THR A 5 10.23 7.05 -29.82
N MET A 6 9.20 7.22 -30.66
CA MET A 6 7.89 7.67 -30.20
C MET A 6 7.16 6.59 -29.39
N TYR A 7 7.17 5.34 -29.86
CA TYR A 7 6.55 4.23 -29.12
C TYR A 7 7.22 3.97 -27.78
N THR A 8 8.56 4.02 -27.73
CA THR A 8 9.30 3.84 -26.47
C THR A 8 9.04 4.97 -25.48
N ALA A 9 8.97 6.22 -25.92
CA ALA A 9 8.62 7.35 -25.06
C ALA A 9 7.21 7.22 -24.45
N ILE A 10 6.23 6.82 -25.27
CA ILE A 10 4.86 6.58 -24.80
C ILE A 10 4.82 5.43 -23.78
N ALA A 11 5.51 4.32 -24.05
CA ALA A 11 5.57 3.18 -23.14
C ALA A 11 6.16 3.56 -21.77
N VAL A 12 7.26 4.33 -21.77
CA VAL A 12 7.89 4.83 -20.54
C VAL A 12 6.97 5.78 -19.78
N ALA A 13 6.29 6.70 -20.47
CA ALA A 13 5.36 7.63 -19.85
C ALA A 13 4.20 6.90 -19.15
N VAL A 14 3.63 5.89 -19.82
CA VAL A 14 2.55 5.05 -19.25
C VAL A 14 3.06 4.28 -18.04
N LEU A 15 4.26 3.69 -18.12
CA LEU A 15 4.86 2.97 -17.00
C LEU A 15 5.04 3.88 -15.77
N LEU A 16 5.56 5.09 -15.97
CA LEU A 16 5.73 6.07 -14.89
C LEU A 16 4.40 6.46 -14.24
N LEU A 17 3.34 6.66 -15.03
CA LEU A 17 2.01 6.99 -14.50
C LEU A 17 1.44 5.85 -13.65
N ILE A 18 1.63 4.59 -14.07
CA ILE A 18 1.19 3.42 -13.32
C ILE A 18 1.93 3.34 -11.97
N LEU A 19 3.26 3.51 -12.00
CA LEU A 19 4.08 3.49 -10.78
C LEU A 19 3.68 4.61 -9.82
N LEU A 20 3.46 5.82 -10.33
CA LEU A 20 3.03 6.96 -9.52
C LEU A 20 1.67 6.67 -8.85
N LYS A 21 0.70 6.15 -9.61
CA LYS A 21 -0.61 5.79 -9.06
C LYS A 21 -0.51 4.71 -7.98
N MET A 22 0.35 3.71 -8.16
CA MET A 22 0.55 2.64 -7.18
C MET A 22 1.29 3.09 -5.93
N SER A 23 2.12 4.14 -6.03
CA SER A 23 2.86 4.70 -4.89
C SER A 23 1.96 5.39 -3.87
N ILE A 24 0.78 5.86 -4.27
CA ILE A 24 -0.12 6.62 -3.42
C ILE A 24 -1.06 5.67 -2.66
N ARG A 25 -1.04 5.73 -1.34
CA ARG A 25 -1.93 4.99 -0.44
C ARG A 25 -2.62 5.95 0.52
N ILE A 26 -3.91 5.73 0.76
CA ILE A 26 -4.70 6.51 1.71
C ILE A 26 -4.98 5.63 2.93
N VAL A 27 -4.52 6.07 4.09
CA VAL A 27 -4.77 5.41 5.38
C VAL A 27 -5.93 6.12 6.08
N ARG A 28 -6.98 5.39 6.45
CA ARG A 28 -8.14 5.99 7.11
C ARG A 28 -7.85 6.28 8.58
N GLN A 29 -8.61 7.17 9.21
CA GLN A 29 -8.38 7.55 10.61
C GLN A 29 -8.52 6.39 11.61
N TYR A 30 -9.41 5.44 11.32
CA TYR A 30 -9.61 4.23 12.13
C TYR A 30 -8.68 3.07 11.75
N GLU A 31 -7.67 3.32 10.90
CA GLU A 31 -6.68 2.35 10.46
C GLU A 31 -5.26 2.86 10.75
N GLN A 32 -4.33 1.94 10.96
CA GLN A 32 -2.90 2.22 10.95
C GLN A 32 -2.22 1.40 9.87
N GLY A 33 -1.40 2.05 9.05
CA GLY A 33 -0.61 1.37 8.04
C GLY A 33 0.71 0.89 8.62
N VAL A 34 1.01 -0.41 8.58
CA VAL A 34 2.32 -0.92 9.00
C VAL A 34 3.21 -1.05 7.76
N LEU A 35 4.28 -0.26 7.68
CA LEU A 35 5.16 -0.28 6.52
C LEU A 35 6.20 -1.39 6.65
N PHE A 36 6.10 -2.36 5.75
CA PHE A 36 7.08 -3.41 5.53
C PHE A 36 7.91 -3.11 4.28
N ARG A 37 9.22 -3.29 4.38
CA ARG A 37 10.16 -3.23 3.26
C ARG A 37 11.03 -4.46 3.27
N LEU A 38 11.02 -5.23 2.19
CA LEU A 38 11.86 -6.42 2.02
C LEU A 38 11.81 -7.37 3.23
N GLY A 39 10.61 -7.60 3.78
CA GLY A 39 10.39 -8.49 4.93
C GLY A 39 10.67 -7.89 6.30
N ARG A 40 11.08 -6.62 6.41
CA ARG A 40 11.33 -5.93 7.69
C ARG A 40 10.31 -4.83 7.94
N VAL A 41 9.92 -4.66 9.20
CA VAL A 41 9.09 -3.51 9.63
C VAL A 41 9.98 -2.27 9.68
N ILE A 42 9.62 -1.25 8.91
CA ILE A 42 10.23 0.08 9.02
C ILE A 42 9.54 0.89 10.12
N GLY A 43 8.22 0.76 10.22
CA GLY A 43 7.45 1.44 11.25
C GLY A 43 5.98 1.59 10.91
N VAL A 44 5.24 2.23 11.82
CA VAL A 44 3.81 2.48 11.69
C VAL A 44 3.58 3.87 11.07
N ARG A 45 2.65 3.95 10.12
CA ARG A 45 2.24 5.17 9.44
C ARG A 45 0.88 5.60 9.98
N MET A 46 0.83 6.83 10.48
CA MET A 46 -0.42 7.46 10.93
C MET A 46 -1.39 7.69 9.74
N PRO A 47 -2.69 7.87 10.01
CA PRO A 47 -3.71 8.19 9.01
C PRO A 47 -3.35 9.35 8.09
N GLY A 48 -3.89 9.33 6.86
CA GLY A 48 -3.67 10.34 5.83
C GLY A 48 -3.08 9.79 4.53
N LEU A 49 -2.67 10.71 3.66
CA LEU A 49 -2.04 10.37 2.38
C LEU A 49 -0.58 9.94 2.62
N ARG A 50 -0.22 8.74 2.16
CA ARG A 50 1.11 8.16 2.34
C ARG A 50 1.66 7.68 1.00
N PHE A 51 2.92 8.01 0.77
CA PHE A 51 3.70 7.48 -0.35
C PHE A 51 4.45 6.23 0.09
N ILE A 52 4.39 5.19 -0.74
CA ILE A 52 5.13 3.95 -0.63
C ILE A 52 5.88 3.70 -1.93
N ILE A 53 7.01 2.99 -1.85
CA ILE A 53 7.69 2.56 -3.07
C ILE A 53 6.95 1.33 -3.60
N PRO A 54 6.25 1.42 -4.75
CA PRO A 54 5.53 0.27 -5.30
C PRO A 54 6.51 -0.88 -5.56
N VAL A 55 6.02 -2.12 -5.51
CA VAL A 55 6.80 -3.38 -5.63
C VAL A 55 7.64 -3.73 -4.40
N ILE A 56 8.37 -2.78 -3.82
CA ILE A 56 9.30 -3.04 -2.71
C ILE A 56 8.60 -2.94 -1.35
N ASP A 57 7.72 -1.96 -1.20
CA ASP A 57 7.02 -1.69 0.05
C ASP A 57 5.65 -2.36 0.09
N ARG A 58 5.29 -2.87 1.27
CA ARG A 58 3.94 -3.29 1.60
C ARG A 58 3.42 -2.47 2.76
N LEU A 59 2.21 -1.94 2.62
CA LEU A 59 1.52 -1.17 3.65
C LEU A 59 0.17 -1.82 3.95
N PRO A 60 0.13 -2.98 4.64
CA PRO A 60 -1.10 -3.51 5.22
C PRO A 60 -1.72 -2.51 6.19
N LEU A 61 -3.03 -2.33 6.08
CA LEU A 61 -3.84 -1.45 6.90
C LEU A 61 -4.50 -2.28 8.00
N VAL A 62 -4.21 -1.95 9.25
CA VAL A 62 -4.76 -2.62 10.43
C VAL A 62 -5.83 -1.73 11.04
N SER A 63 -7.03 -2.28 11.23
CA SER A 63 -8.12 -1.56 11.89
C SER A 63 -7.83 -1.39 13.37
N LEU A 64 -8.08 -0.19 13.89
CA LEU A 64 -8.04 0.13 15.32
C LEU A 64 -9.32 -0.25 16.07
N ARG A 65 -10.33 -0.75 15.36
CA ARG A 65 -11.62 -1.10 15.95
C ARG A 65 -11.50 -2.37 16.78
N ILE A 66 -12.14 -2.36 17.94
CA ILE A 66 -12.27 -3.54 18.79
C ILE A 66 -13.22 -4.52 18.10
N VAL A 67 -12.78 -5.78 17.99
CA VAL A 67 -13.59 -6.88 17.45
C VAL A 67 -13.83 -7.88 18.58
N THR A 68 -15.10 -8.13 18.90
CA THR A 68 -15.48 -9.15 19.88
C THR A 68 -15.38 -10.52 19.23
N MET A 69 -14.43 -11.33 19.67
CA MET A 69 -14.28 -12.70 19.20
C MET A 69 -15.29 -13.58 19.93
N PRO A 70 -16.18 -14.30 19.23
CA PRO A 70 -17.07 -15.24 19.89
C PRO A 70 -16.24 -16.40 20.42
N ILE A 71 -16.36 -16.68 21.72
CA ILE A 71 -15.79 -17.89 22.31
C ILE A 71 -16.79 -19.03 22.19
N GLN A 72 -16.29 -20.25 21.99
CA GLN A 72 -17.14 -21.45 22.03
C GLN A 72 -17.61 -21.66 23.47
N SER A 73 -18.89 -21.99 23.64
CA SER A 73 -19.44 -22.35 24.95
C SER A 73 -18.73 -23.61 25.46
N GLN A 74 -18.05 -23.52 26.60
CA GLN A 74 -17.55 -24.68 27.31
C GLN A 74 -18.75 -25.28 28.06
N GLY A 75 -19.42 -26.25 27.42
CA GLY A 75 -20.55 -26.95 28.03
C GLY A 75 -20.15 -27.48 29.41
N ILE A 76 -20.91 -27.06 30.42
CA ILE A 76 -20.94 -27.69 31.76
C ILE A 76 -22.08 -28.70 31.74
#